data_AF-A0A6U6TEE6-F1
#
_entry.id   AF-A0A6U6TEE6-F1
#
_cell.length_a   1.000
_cell.length_b   1.000
_cell.length_c   1.000
_cell.angle_alpha   90.00
_cell.angle_beta   90.00
_cell.angle_gamma   90.00
#
_symmetry.space_group_name_H-M   'P 1'
#
loop_
_entity.id
_entity.type
_entity.pdbx_description
1 polymer ?
#
loop_
_entity_poly.entity_id
_entity_poly.type
_entity_poly.pdbx_seq_one_letter_code
_entity_poly.pdbx_strand_id
1 'polypeptide(L)'
;DIVAALLNLDKASSNFNTISLFKNGLRVSQPQPLPDSVKGKALFPHVSFRGVSVHTHFGPAPLAPLPFACRMIQDAAKADAAVAATHAPAEGKYEVVVP
;
A
#
# COMPACT_ATOMS: atom_id res chain seq x y z
N ASP A 1 -1.74 -16.37 -5.30
CA ASP A 1 -2.84 -15.52 -4.81
C ASP A 1 -2.48 -14.06 -4.98
N ILE A 2 -3.49 -13.20 -5.19
CA ILE A 2 -3.34 -11.74 -5.22
C ILE A 2 -3.74 -11.22 -3.84
N VAL A 3 -2.84 -10.52 -3.17
CA VAL A 3 -3.11 -9.85 -1.90
C VAL A 3 -3.04 -8.35 -2.13
N ALA A 4 -4.11 -7.63 -1.79
CA ALA A 4 -4.15 -6.17 -1.84
C ALA A 4 -4.18 -5.60 -0.41
N ALA A 5 -3.32 -4.62 -0.16
CA ALA A 5 -3.37 -3.79 1.04
C ALA A 5 -4.02 -2.45 0.69
N LEU A 6 -5.19 -2.18 1.27
CA LEU A 6 -5.91 -0.93 1.12
C LEU A 6 -5.61 -0.02 2.30
N LEU A 7 -4.88 1.06 2.05
CA LEU A 7 -4.74 2.19 2.97
C LEU A 7 -5.84 3.21 2.66
N ASN A 8 -6.69 3.53 3.64
CA ASN A 8 -7.77 4.48 3.46
C ASN A 8 -7.49 5.81 4.17
N LEU A 9 -7.17 6.83 3.37
CA LEU A 9 -6.95 8.20 3.81
C LEU A 9 -8.07 9.16 3.35
N ASP A 10 -9.15 8.64 2.77
CA ASP A 10 -10.28 9.46 2.36
C ASP A 10 -11.09 9.91 3.59
N LYS A 11 -11.06 11.23 3.85
CA LYS A 11 -11.77 11.86 4.98
C LYS A 11 -13.29 11.73 4.87
N ALA A 12 -13.84 11.52 3.67
CA ALA A 12 -15.27 11.30 3.47
C ALA A 12 -15.70 9.85 3.79
N SER A 13 -14.74 8.92 3.90
CA SER A 13 -15.03 7.53 4.19
C SER A 13 -15.28 7.31 5.68
N SER A 14 -16.27 6.48 6.03
CA SER A 14 -16.44 5.97 7.39
C SER A 14 -15.25 5.13 7.88
N ASN A 15 -14.37 4.73 6.97
CA ASN A 15 -13.15 3.95 7.24
C ASN A 15 -11.88 4.81 7.17
N PHE A 16 -11.98 6.14 7.35
CA PHE A 16 -10.82 7.04 7.37
C PHE A 16 -9.76 6.60 8.39
N ASN A 17 -8.47 6.69 8.01
CA ASN A 17 -7.31 6.24 8.80
C ASN A 17 -7.36 4.75 9.18
N THR A 18 -7.63 3.90 8.19
CA THR A 18 -7.59 2.44 8.38
C THR A 18 -6.73 1.75 7.33
N ILE A 19 -6.34 0.52 7.63
CA ILE A 19 -5.78 -0.44 6.68
C ILE A 19 -6.66 -1.69 6.63
N SER A 20 -6.87 -2.26 5.45
CA SER A 20 -7.54 -3.55 5.29
C SER A 20 -6.89 -4.40 4.21
N LEU A 21 -7.05 -5.72 4.33
CA LEU A 21 -6.49 -6.69 3.41
C LEU A 21 -7.59 -7.35 2.59
N PHE A 22 -7.27 -7.58 1.33
CA PHE A 22 -8.10 -8.33 0.40
C PHE A 22 -7.28 -9.46 -0.21
N LYS A 23 -7.90 -10.63 -0.35
CA LYS A 23 -7.34 -11.78 -1.04
C LYS A 23 -8.22 -12.09 -2.24
N ASN A 24 -7.65 -12.05 -3.43
CA ASN A 24 -8.35 -12.30 -4.69
C ASN A 24 -9.65 -11.47 -4.82
N GLY A 25 -9.60 -10.18 -4.45
CA GLY A 25 -10.73 -9.25 -4.51
C GLY A 25 -11.70 -9.30 -3.32
N LEU A 26 -11.62 -10.34 -2.48
CA LEU A 26 -12.47 -10.50 -1.30
C LEU A 26 -11.81 -9.93 -0.05
N ARG A 27 -12.56 -9.18 0.76
CA ARG A 27 -12.08 -8.65 2.04
C ARG A 27 -11.76 -9.80 2.99
N VAL A 28 -10.54 -9.81 3.54
CA VAL A 28 -10.11 -10.80 4.53
C VAL A 28 -9.79 -10.20 5.89
N SER A 29 -9.75 -8.86 6.00
CA SER A 29 -9.73 -8.17 7.29
C SER A 29 -10.74 -7.03 7.34
N GLN A 30 -11.35 -6.84 8.52
CA GLN A 30 -12.06 -5.61 8.81
C GLN A 30 -11.08 -4.42 8.77
N PRO A 31 -11.55 -3.21 8.43
CA PRO A 31 -10.74 -2.00 8.54
C PRO A 31 -10.09 -1.91 9.93
N GLN A 32 -8.76 -1.94 9.97
CA GLN A 32 -7.98 -1.81 11.20
C GLN A 32 -7.51 -0.36 11.33
N PRO A 33 -7.81 0.33 12.45
CA PRO A 33 -7.32 1.69 12.67
C PRO A 33 -5.80 1.78 12.58
N LEU A 34 -5.31 2.84 11.94
CA LEU A 34 -3.89 3.15 11.99
C LEU A 34 -3.48 3.54 13.43
N PRO A 35 -2.32 3.10 13.92
CA PRO A 35 -1.76 3.61 15.18
C PRO A 35 -1.56 5.13 15.14
N ASP A 36 -1.76 5.80 16.28
CA ASP A 36 -1.60 7.26 16.36
C ASP A 36 -0.19 7.73 15.99
N SER A 37 0.82 6.90 16.27
CA SER A 37 2.22 7.18 15.96
C SER A 37 2.52 7.31 14.46
N VAL A 38 1.63 6.82 13.58
CA VAL A 38 1.82 6.84 12.12
C VAL A 38 0.80 7.71 11.39
N LYS A 39 -0.25 8.20 12.06
CA LYS A 39 -1.23 9.11 11.45
C LYS A 39 -0.55 10.40 11.01
N GLY A 40 -0.90 10.88 9.81
CA GLY A 40 -0.33 12.10 9.23
C GLY A 40 1.12 11.97 8.74
N LYS A 41 1.73 10.79 8.84
CA LYS A 41 3.06 10.51 8.27
C LYS A 41 2.91 9.83 6.91
N ALA A 42 3.86 10.07 6.01
CA ALA A 42 3.96 9.31 4.77
C ALA A 42 4.23 7.84 5.09
N LEU A 43 3.43 6.95 4.52
CA LEU A 43 3.59 5.50 4.63
C LEU A 43 4.07 4.94 3.30
N PHE A 44 4.89 3.91 3.37
CA PHE A 44 5.49 3.26 2.20
C PHE A 44 4.98 1.82 2.10
N PRO A 45 4.64 1.34 0.90
CA PRO A 45 4.42 -0.09 0.70
C PRO A 45 5.65 -0.87 1.15
N HIS A 46 5.45 -1.83 2.04
CA HIS A 46 6.53 -2.63 2.58
C HIS A 46 6.12 -4.10 2.59
N VAL A 47 7.01 -4.96 2.09
CA VAL A 47 6.81 -6.40 2.03
C VAL A 47 8.05 -7.10 2.56
N SER A 48 7.86 -7.95 3.56
CA SER A 48 8.87 -8.91 4.00
C SER A 48 8.39 -10.32 3.66
N PHE A 49 9.29 -11.13 3.11
CA PHE A 49 8.97 -12.48 2.65
C PHE A 49 10.15 -13.42 2.91
N ARG A 50 9.90 -14.73 2.97
CA ARG A 50 10.94 -15.74 3.19
C ARG A 50 10.65 -16.98 2.37
N GLY A 51 11.60 -17.40 1.54
CA GLY A 51 11.50 -18.63 0.74
C GLY A 51 10.41 -18.60 -0.34
N VAL A 52 10.03 -17.42 -0.82
CA VAL A 52 9.01 -17.22 -1.86
C VAL A 52 9.42 -16.10 -2.82
N SER A 53 8.80 -16.05 -4.00
CA SER A 53 8.88 -14.90 -4.90
C SER A 53 7.64 -14.03 -4.74
N VAL A 54 7.83 -12.71 -4.68
CA VAL A 54 6.74 -11.74 -4.60
C VAL A 54 6.83 -10.80 -5.80
N HIS A 55 5.69 -10.55 -6.43
CA HIS A 55 5.53 -9.52 -7.45
C HIS A 55 4.67 -8.40 -6.88
N THR A 56 5.19 -7.18 -6.86
CA THR A 56 4.45 -5.98 -6.45
C THR A 56 3.77 -5.36 -7.67
N HIS A 57 2.54 -4.88 -7.50
CA HIS A 57 1.76 -4.26 -8.56
C HIS A 57 1.11 -2.98 -8.04
N PHE A 58 1.53 -1.84 -8.57
CA PHE A 58 1.10 -0.52 -8.08
C PHE A 58 0.14 0.22 -9.01
N GLY A 59 -0.26 -0.36 -10.14
CA GLY A 59 -1.24 0.23 -11.05
C GLY A 59 -1.03 -0.14 -12.52
N PRO A 60 -1.82 0.46 -13.43
CA PRO A 60 -2.88 1.45 -13.15
C PRO A 60 -4.19 0.84 -12.64
N ALA A 61 -4.46 -0.44 -12.93
CA ALA A 61 -5.66 -1.16 -12.48
C ALA A 61 -5.30 -2.26 -11.47
N PRO A 62 -6.18 -2.62 -10.52
CA PRO A 62 -5.92 -3.74 -9.62
C PRO A 62 -5.93 -5.08 -10.37
N LEU A 63 -5.04 -6.01 -9.99
CA LEU A 63 -4.98 -7.35 -10.60
C LEU A 63 -6.21 -8.21 -10.30
N ALA A 64 -6.88 -7.95 -9.17
CA ALA A 64 -8.14 -8.56 -8.80
C ALA A 64 -9.18 -7.44 -8.57
N PRO A 65 -10.38 -7.49 -9.17
CA PRO A 65 -11.41 -6.48 -8.96
C PRO A 65 -11.78 -6.35 -7.48
N LEU A 66 -11.92 -5.10 -7.01
CA LEU A 66 -12.40 -4.78 -5.66
C LEU A 66 -13.89 -4.38 -5.74
N PRO A 67 -14.68 -4.56 -4.66
CA PRO A 67 -16.11 -4.24 -4.65
C PRO A 67 -16.40 -2.72 -4.58
N PHE A 68 -15.40 -1.88 -4.87
CA PHE A 68 -15.47 -0.43 -4.88
C PHE A 68 -14.36 0.12 -5.79
N ALA A 69 -14.47 1.40 -6.16
CA ALA A 69 -13.42 2.11 -6.87
C ALA A 69 -12.43 2.75 -5.87
N CYS A 70 -11.14 2.57 -6.10
CA CYS A 70 -10.07 3.29 -5.40
C CYS A 70 -8.91 3.55 -6.36
N ARG A 71 -8.10 4.56 -6.06
CA ARG A 71 -6.88 4.84 -6.84
C ARG A 71 -5.79 3.84 -6.48
N MET A 72 -5.08 3.39 -7.50
CA MET A 72 -3.83 2.64 -7.34
C MET A 72 -2.69 3.61 -7.05
N ILE A 73 -1.60 3.14 -6.44
CA ILE A 73 -0.48 4.00 -5.99
C ILE A 73 0.18 4.74 -7.17
N GLN A 74 0.28 4.10 -8.33
CA GLN A 74 0.81 4.72 -9.55
C GLN A 74 0.00 5.95 -9.99
N ASP A 75 -1.29 6.01 -9.66
CA ASP A 75 -2.20 7.13 -9.93
C ASP A 75 -2.64 7.83 -8.63
N ALA A 76 -1.77 7.80 -7.61
CA ALA A 76 -2.03 8.50 -6.36
C ALA A 76 -2.08 10.02 -6.61
N ALA A 77 -3.06 10.69 -6.02
CA ALA A 77 -3.17 12.13 -6.13
C ALA A 77 -1.97 12.81 -5.44
N LYS A 78 -1.47 13.91 -6.00
CA LYS A 78 -0.36 14.68 -5.42
C LYS A 78 -0.62 15.14 -3.98
N ALA A 79 -1.88 15.35 -3.61
CA ALA A 79 -2.27 15.73 -2.24
C ALA A 79 -2.15 14.57 -1.23
N ASP A 80 -2.17 13.32 -1.72
CA ASP A 80 -2.18 12.09 -0.92
C ASP A 80 -0.84 11.34 -0.98
N ALA A 81 0.16 11.86 -1.71
CA ALA A 81 1.45 11.23 -1.93
C ALA A 81 2.60 12.24 -1.76
N ALA A 82 3.73 11.74 -1.25
CA ALA A 82 4.97 12.49 -1.17
C ALA A 82 6.10 11.71 -1.84
N VAL A 83 6.98 12.40 -2.57
CA VAL A 83 8.19 11.79 -3.11
C VAL A 83 9.24 11.79 -2.00
N ALA A 84 9.65 10.61 -1.55
CA ALA A 84 10.74 10.48 -0.60
C ALA A 84 12.09 10.56 -1.31
N ALA A 85 13.07 11.21 -0.68
CA ALA A 85 14.45 11.18 -1.15
C ALA A 85 15.01 9.76 -1.05
N THR A 86 15.63 9.27 -2.12
CA THR A 86 16.31 7.98 -2.12
C THR A 86 17.63 8.11 -1.36
N HIS A 87 17.81 7.32 -0.30
CA HIS A 87 19.09 7.21 0.40
C HIS A 87 19.89 6.03 -0.14
N ALA A 88 21.14 6.28 -0.52
CA ALA A 88 22.07 5.20 -0.87
C ALA A 88 22.37 4.34 0.36
N PRO A 89 22.34 3.00 0.27
CA PRO A 89 22.61 2.10 1.36
C PRO A 89 24.10 2.19 1.68
N ALA A 90 24.40 2.20 2.98
CA ALA A 90 25.77 2.34 3.49
C ALA A 90 26.72 1.24 2.97
N GLU A 91 26.21 0.07 2.57
CA GLU A 91 27.01 -1.09 2.14
C GLU A 91 26.70 -1.55 0.70
N GLY A 92 26.03 -0.74 -0.11
CA GLY A 92 25.84 -1.00 -1.55
C GLY A 92 24.91 -2.17 -1.91
N LYS A 93 24.35 -2.91 -0.94
CA LYS A 93 23.39 -3.99 -1.20
C LYS A 93 21.96 -3.49 -0.98
N TYR A 94 21.23 -3.34 -2.08
CA TYR A 94 19.77 -3.33 -2.06
C TYR A 94 19.30 -4.75 -2.39
N GLU A 95 18.48 -5.38 -1.56
CA GLU A 95 17.81 -6.63 -1.92
C GLU A 95 16.50 -6.41 -2.66
N VAL A 96 15.93 -5.20 -2.61
CA VAL A 96 14.74 -4.81 -3.37
C VAL A 96 14.82 -3.33 -3.73
N VAL A 97 14.83 -3.03 -5.03
CA VAL A 97 14.55 -1.70 -5.60
C VAL A 97 13.21 -1.82 -6.31
N VAL A 98 12.25 -1.00 -5.92
CA VAL A 98 10.93 -0.93 -6.56
C VAL A 98 10.92 0.33 -7.43
N PRO A 99 10.47 0.27 -8.70
CA PRO A 99 10.45 1.42 -9.61
C PRO A 99 9.48 2.52 -9.18
#